data_AF-A0A354IYD2-F1
#
_entry.id   AF-A0A354IYD2-F1
#
_cell.length_a   1.000
_cell.length_b   1.000
_cell.length_c   1.000
_cell.angle_alpha   90.00
_cell.angle_beta   90.00
_cell.angle_gamma   90.00
#
_symmetry.space_group_name_H-M   'P 1'
#
loop_
_entity.id
_entity.type
_entity.pdbx_description
1 polymer ?
#
loop_
_entity_poly.entity_id
_entity_poly.type
_entity_poly.pdbx_seq_one_letter_code
_entity_poly.pdbx_strand_id
1 'polypeptide(L)'
;MNTYEIEALPAQILPDHYYRPKVRNRRDLLRRWYMNLEVVHVSRGAIQLKSGDKHVRVLGEALIASAPTEPSYVIYLSSLNEWEIPPDVALNETEKQDIVSAIRKHFQDSSLIVEFE
;
A
#
# COMPACT_ATOMS: atom_id res chain seq x y z
N MET A 1 -12.99 11.53 -71.67
CA MET A 1 -13.64 11.48 -70.34
C MET A 1 -12.53 11.44 -69.31
N ASN A 2 -12.31 12.56 -68.62
CA ASN A 2 -11.30 12.74 -67.60
C ASN A 2 -11.76 12.08 -66.30
N THR A 3 -10.86 11.34 -65.63
CA THR A 3 -11.05 10.87 -64.26
C THR A 3 -9.96 11.52 -63.42
N TYR A 4 -10.37 12.14 -62.32
CA TYR A 4 -9.55 12.94 -61.42
C TYR A 4 -8.75 12.09 -60.42
N GLU A 5 -7.65 12.71 -59.96
CA GLU A 5 -6.71 12.46 -58.84
C GLU A 5 -7.26 11.68 -57.62
N ILE A 6 -6.47 11.03 -56.77
CA ILE A 6 -5.55 11.65 -55.78
C ILE A 6 -4.51 10.63 -55.30
N GLU A 7 -3.23 11.01 -55.38
CA GLU A 7 -2.10 10.35 -54.72
C GLU A 7 -2.21 10.53 -53.20
N ALA A 8 -2.25 9.42 -52.45
CA ALA A 8 -2.17 9.46 -50.99
C ALA A 8 -0.71 9.62 -50.54
N LEU A 9 -0.45 10.70 -49.82
CA LEU A 9 0.84 11.08 -49.24
C LEU A 9 1.42 10.00 -48.29
N PRO A 10 2.76 9.90 -48.18
CA PRO A 10 3.40 8.93 -47.28
C PRO A 10 3.20 9.27 -45.80
N ALA A 11 2.84 8.25 -45.02
CA ALA A 11 2.70 8.34 -43.57
C ALA A 11 4.02 8.76 -42.91
N GLN A 12 3.90 9.76 -42.05
CA GLN A 12 4.97 10.45 -41.36
C GLN A 12 5.71 9.52 -40.38
N ILE A 13 7.01 9.75 -40.26
CA ILE A 13 7.96 9.16 -39.30
C ILE A 13 7.64 9.66 -37.89
N LEU A 14 7.53 8.77 -36.90
CA LEU A 14 7.70 9.06 -35.48
C LEU A 14 8.62 7.99 -34.83
N PRO A 15 9.62 8.38 -34.02
CA PRO A 15 10.57 7.46 -33.39
C PRO A 15 10.11 7.02 -31.99
N ASP A 16 11.01 6.29 -31.34
CA ASP A 16 11.02 5.83 -29.95
C ASP A 16 10.42 4.45 -29.66
N HIS A 17 11.37 3.52 -29.64
CA HIS A 17 11.37 2.26 -28.90
C HIS A 17 10.69 2.39 -27.53
N TYR A 18 9.39 2.12 -27.49
CA TYR A 18 8.72 1.78 -26.24
C TYR A 18 9.24 0.42 -25.76
N TYR A 19 9.88 0.43 -24.59
CA TYR A 19 10.22 -0.75 -23.81
C TYR A 19 8.95 -1.58 -23.59
N ARG A 20 8.88 -2.76 -24.23
CA ARG A 20 7.79 -3.73 -24.03
C ARG A 20 8.28 -4.77 -23.01
N PRO A 21 7.94 -4.67 -21.72
CA PRO A 21 8.31 -5.73 -20.80
C PRO A 21 7.53 -6.98 -21.19
N LYS A 22 8.28 -8.06 -21.41
CA LYS A 22 7.79 -9.39 -21.78
C LYS A 22 6.99 -9.93 -20.58
N VAL A 23 5.66 -9.80 -20.63
CA VAL A 23 4.76 -10.24 -19.57
C VAL A 23 4.88 -11.76 -19.41
N ARG A 24 5.60 -12.19 -18.37
CA ARG A 24 5.67 -13.58 -17.93
C ARG A 24 4.65 -13.74 -16.80
N ASN A 25 3.58 -14.47 -17.11
CA ASN A 25 2.60 -15.06 -16.20
C ASN A 25 1.73 -14.11 -15.34
N ARG A 26 0.44 -14.00 -15.69
CA ARG A 26 -0.60 -13.27 -14.92
C ARG A 26 -0.77 -13.79 -13.48
N ARG A 27 -0.41 -15.04 -13.20
CA ARG A 27 -0.54 -15.63 -11.86
C ARG A 27 0.53 -15.13 -10.88
N ASP A 28 1.70 -14.71 -11.38
CA ASP A 28 2.76 -14.11 -10.57
C ASP A 28 2.50 -12.62 -10.30
N LEU A 29 1.71 -11.96 -11.16
CA LEU A 29 1.29 -10.56 -10.99
C LEU A 29 0.18 -10.38 -9.94
N LEU A 30 -0.57 -11.43 -9.60
CA LEU A 30 -1.63 -11.39 -8.58
C LEU A 30 -1.16 -11.86 -7.19
N ARG A 31 0.02 -12.49 -7.09
CA ARG A 31 0.69 -12.79 -5.81
C ARG A 31 1.60 -11.65 -5.33
N ARG A 32 1.69 -10.58 -6.12
CA ARG A 32 2.50 -9.41 -5.83
C ARG A 32 1.56 -8.34 -5.27
N TRP A 33 1.81 -7.93 -4.03
CA TRP A 33 1.35 -6.67 -3.41
C TRP A 33 0.03 -6.65 -2.63
N TYR A 34 -0.25 -7.65 -1.81
CA TYR A 34 -0.85 -7.38 -0.49
C TYR A 34 -0.25 -8.40 0.46
N MET A 35 0.60 -7.96 1.40
CA MET A 35 0.70 -8.75 2.63
C MET A 35 -0.71 -8.81 3.24
N ASN A 36 -1.21 -10.01 3.51
CA ASN A 36 -2.45 -10.21 4.27
C ASN A 36 -2.17 -9.87 5.74
N LEU A 37 -1.94 -8.58 6.00
CA LEU A 37 -1.74 -8.05 7.33
C LEU A 37 -3.09 -7.83 7.98
N GLU A 38 -3.29 -8.53 9.09
CA GLU A 38 -4.46 -8.39 9.93
C GLU A 38 -4.07 -7.73 11.24
N VAL A 39 -4.84 -6.70 11.65
CA VAL A 39 -4.74 -6.13 12.99
C VAL A 39 -5.35 -7.12 13.97
N VAL A 40 -4.51 -7.72 14.82
CA VAL A 40 -4.95 -8.77 15.76
C VAL A 40 -5.13 -8.25 17.17
N HIS A 41 -4.50 -7.12 17.51
CA HIS A 41 -4.61 -6.51 18.82
C HIS A 41 -4.34 -5.02 18.77
N VAL A 42 -5.20 -4.24 19.42
CA VAL A 42 -5.04 -2.80 19.64
C VAL A 42 -5.02 -2.56 21.15
N SER A 43 -3.94 -1.97 21.63
CA SER A 43 -3.77 -1.57 23.03
C SER A 43 -3.71 -0.04 23.13
N ARG A 44 -3.54 0.51 24.33
CA ARG A 44 -3.36 1.97 24.50
C ARG A 44 -2.09 2.52 23.86
N GLY A 45 -1.03 1.70 23.75
CA GLY A 45 0.32 2.17 23.38
C GLY A 45 0.90 1.53 22.11
N ALA A 46 0.17 0.59 21.51
CA ALA A 46 0.65 -0.16 20.35
C ALA A 46 -0.46 -0.95 19.66
N ILE A 47 -0.24 -1.21 18.37
CA ILE A 47 -1.03 -2.11 17.53
C ILE A 47 -0.15 -3.28 17.10
N GLN A 48 -0.69 -4.49 17.17
CA GLN A 48 -0.04 -5.70 16.66
C GLN A 48 -0.75 -6.15 15.38
N LEU A 49 0.06 -6.43 14.35
CA LEU A 49 -0.40 -7.00 13.10
C LEU A 49 0.29 -8.32 12.80
N LYS A 50 -0.40 -9.21 12.09
CA LYS A 50 0.14 -10.51 11.66
C LYS A 50 -0.03 -10.74 10.17
N SER A 51 0.93 -11.43 9.57
CA SER A 51 0.87 -11.95 8.20
C SER A 51 1.52 -13.32 8.15
N GLY A 52 0.70 -14.37 8.22
CA GLY A 52 1.18 -15.74 8.46
C GLY A 52 1.92 -15.84 9.79
N ASP A 53 3.15 -16.35 9.77
CA ASP A 53 4.02 -16.48 10.95
C ASP A 53 4.76 -15.18 11.31
N LYS A 54 4.59 -14.11 10.53
CA LYS A 54 5.24 -12.82 10.77
C LYS A 54 4.38 -11.91 11.62
N HIS A 55 4.99 -11.23 12.58
CA HIS A 55 4.32 -10.25 13.44
C HIS A 55 5.04 -8.92 13.40
N VAL A 56 4.28 -7.83 13.44
CA VAL A 56 4.81 -6.48 13.61
C VAL A 56 4.05 -5.78 14.72
N ARG A 57 4.79 -5.04 15.54
CA ARG A 57 4.26 -4.17 16.58
C ARG A 57 4.55 -2.73 16.20
N VAL A 58 3.50 -1.93 16.10
CA VAL A 58 3.56 -0.50 15.76
C VAL A 58 3.20 0.30 16.99
N LEU A 59 4.05 1.24 17.38
CA LEU A 59 3.79 2.11 18.53
C LEU A 59 2.82 3.23 18.17
N GLY A 60 2.09 3.69 19.16
CA GLY A 60 1.16 4.82 19.02
C GLY A 60 0.45 5.10 20.33
N GLU A 61 -0.59 5.92 20.27
CA GLU A 61 -1.32 6.37 21.46
C GLU A 61 -2.83 6.40 21.20
N ALA A 62 -3.60 5.77 22.09
CA ALA A 62 -5.05 5.89 22.10
C ALA A 62 -5.48 7.22 22.72
N LEU A 63 -6.29 7.99 22.00
CA LEU A 63 -6.77 9.29 22.42
C LEU A 63 -8.22 9.23 22.91
N ILE A 64 -8.57 10.12 23.84
CA ILE A 64 -9.96 10.37 24.21
C ILE A 64 -10.49 11.45 23.27
N ALA A 65 -11.13 11.03 22.18
CA ALA A 65 -11.76 11.95 21.25
C ALA A 65 -12.96 12.64 21.93
N SER A 66 -12.96 13.98 21.91
CA SER A 66 -14.07 14.81 22.42
C SER A 66 -15.12 15.07 21.34
N ALA A 67 -14.76 14.91 20.06
CA ALA A 67 -15.65 15.02 18.91
C ALA A 67 -15.46 13.88 17.88
N PRO A 68 -16.48 13.53 17.08
CA PRO A 68 -16.38 12.48 16.06
C PRO A 68 -15.39 12.78 14.92
N THR A 69 -14.95 14.03 14.79
CA THR A 69 -13.97 14.48 13.79
C THR A 69 -12.53 14.42 14.28
N GLU A 70 -12.32 14.10 15.56
CA GLU A 70 -10.99 14.02 16.17
C GLU A 70 -10.42 12.60 16.05
N PRO A 71 -9.09 12.47 15.95
CA PRO A 71 -8.45 11.17 15.96
C PRO A 71 -8.69 10.46 17.29
N SER A 72 -9.07 9.19 17.19
CA SER A 72 -9.15 8.27 18.34
C SER A 72 -7.82 7.59 18.64
N TYR A 73 -6.86 7.70 17.72
CA TYR A 73 -5.57 7.04 17.82
C TYR A 73 -4.52 7.76 16.95
N VAL A 74 -3.29 7.85 17.43
CA VAL A 74 -2.11 8.33 16.69
C VAL A 74 -1.11 7.20 16.53
N ILE A 75 -0.58 7.00 15.33
CA ILE A 75 0.40 5.96 15.00
C ILE A 75 1.74 6.61 14.69
N TYR A 76 2.80 6.16 15.36
CA TYR A 76 4.15 6.66 15.11
C TYR A 76 4.80 5.87 13.97
N LEU A 77 4.88 6.46 12.79
CA LEU A 77 5.53 5.87 11.61
C LEU A 77 7.01 5.57 11.86
N SER A 78 7.65 6.36 12.72
CA SER A 78 9.03 6.13 13.19
C SER A 78 9.22 4.78 13.91
N SER A 79 8.14 4.14 14.37
CA SER A 79 8.19 2.80 14.98
C SER A 79 8.14 1.65 13.96
N LEU A 80 7.84 1.95 12.68
CA LEU A 80 7.80 0.97 11.59
C LEU A 80 9.19 0.70 11.03
N ASN A 81 10.04 0.00 11.79
CA ASN A 81 11.40 -0.30 11.36
C ASN A 81 11.62 -1.78 11.08
N GLU A 82 11.15 -2.65 11.96
CA GLU A 82 11.48 -4.07 11.96
C GLU A 82 10.24 -4.92 12.27
N TRP A 83 10.27 -6.15 11.80
CA TRP A 83 9.35 -7.19 12.24
C TRP A 83 9.63 -7.52 13.71
N GLU A 84 8.57 -7.74 14.49
CA GLU A 84 8.70 -8.30 15.84
C GLU A 84 9.02 -9.80 15.74
N ILE A 85 8.42 -10.48 14.76
CA ILE A 85 8.74 -11.86 14.39
C ILE A 85 8.82 -11.96 12.87
N PRO A 86 9.96 -12.44 12.30
CA PRO A 86 11.25 -12.65 12.96
C PRO A 86 11.88 -11.33 13.42
N PRO A 87 12.60 -11.29 14.56
CA PRO A 87 13.34 -10.09 15.00
C PRO A 87 14.50 -9.77 14.05
N ASP A 88 15.00 -8.54 14.12
CA ASP A 88 16.15 -8.02 13.33
C ASP A 88 15.95 -8.06 11.80
N VAL A 89 14.72 -8.27 11.33
CA VAL A 89 14.37 -8.18 9.91
C VAL A 89 13.70 -6.84 9.65
N ALA A 90 14.41 -5.97 8.94
CA ALA A 90 13.91 -4.65 8.57
C ALA A 90 12.70 -4.74 7.63
N LEU A 91 11.70 -3.89 7.88
CA LEU A 91 10.58 -3.67 7.00
C LEU A 91 11.03 -2.87 5.78
N ASN A 92 10.78 -3.39 4.59
CA ASN A 92 10.96 -2.60 3.37
C ASN A 92 9.81 -1.59 3.20
N GLU A 93 10.00 -0.58 2.35
CA GLU A 93 9.03 0.50 2.16
C GLU A 93 7.64 0.00 1.78
N THR A 94 7.55 -1.05 0.96
CA THR A 94 6.25 -1.64 0.62
C THR A 94 5.58 -2.28 1.84
N GLU A 95 6.32 -3.04 2.64
CA GLU A 95 5.78 -3.65 3.85
C GLU A 95 5.27 -2.57 4.83
N LYS A 96 5.96 -1.43 4.94
CA LYS A 96 5.49 -0.29 5.73
C LYS A 96 4.17 0.26 5.20
N GLN A 97 4.03 0.43 3.88
CA GLN A 97 2.78 0.90 3.27
C GLN A 97 1.63 -0.11 3.43
N ASP A 98 1.92 -1.40 3.35
CA ASP A 98 0.94 -2.46 3.59
C ASP A 98 0.45 -2.42 5.05
N ILE A 99 1.35 -2.20 6.02
CA ILE A 99 0.99 -2.02 7.43
C ILE A 99 0.10 -0.79 7.63
N VAL A 100 0.50 0.36 7.10
CA VAL A 100 -0.30 1.59 7.19
C VAL A 100 -1.69 1.39 6.59
N SER A 101 -1.78 0.71 5.45
CA SER A 101 -3.06 0.41 4.79
C SER A 101 -3.93 -0.52 5.62
N ALA A 102 -3.35 -1.56 6.23
CA ALA A 102 -4.07 -2.48 7.12
C ALA A 102 -4.61 -1.77 8.38
N ILE A 103 -3.80 -0.90 9.00
CA ILE A 103 -4.24 -0.10 10.14
C ILE A 103 -5.37 0.85 9.72
N ARG A 104 -5.20 1.62 8.63
CA ARG A 104 -6.25 2.53 8.13
C ARG A 104 -7.57 1.80 7.92
N LYS A 105 -7.53 0.64 7.27
CA LYS A 105 -8.71 -0.18 7.02
C LYS A 105 -9.37 -0.63 8.32
N HIS A 106 -8.61 -1.11 9.31
CA HIS A 106 -9.15 -1.55 10.60
C HIS A 106 -9.93 -0.44 11.33
N PHE A 107 -9.38 0.79 11.36
CA PHE A 107 -10.06 1.93 11.98
C PHE A 107 -11.25 2.41 11.16
N GLN A 108 -11.15 2.41 9.82
CA GLN A 108 -12.28 2.73 8.93
C GLN A 108 -13.45 1.77 9.11
N ASP A 109 -13.18 0.46 9.16
CA ASP A 109 -14.21 -0.57 9.40
C ASP A 109 -14.89 -0.39 10.78
N SER A 110 -14.17 0.22 11.73
CA SER A 110 -14.68 0.56 13.07
C SER A 110 -15.29 1.96 13.16
N SER A 111 -15.38 2.71 12.05
CA SER A 111 -15.81 4.13 12.02
C SER A 111 -15.02 5.05 12.95
N LEU A 112 -13.74 4.76 13.13
CA LEU A 112 -12.80 5.52 13.95
C LEU A 112 -11.78 6.27 13.07
N ILE A 113 -11.32 7.42 13.56
CA ILE A 113 -10.28 8.21 12.89
C ILE A 113 -8.92 7.86 13.50
N VAL A 114 -7.94 7.62 12.63
CA VAL A 114 -6.53 7.35 12.98
C VAL A 114 -5.63 8.36 12.27
N GLU A 115 -4.66 8.90 13.00
CA GLU A 115 -3.63 9.80 12.49
C GLU A 115 -2.27 9.09 12.46
N PHE A 116 -1.38 9.51 11.55
CA PHE A 116 -0.06 8.93 11.36
C PHE A 116 0.99 10.04 11.43
N GLU A 117 1.96 9.91 12.35
CA GLU A 117 3.01 10.88 12.66
C GLU A 117 4.42 10.30 12.46
#